data_AF-A0A7S4M956-F1
#
_entry.id   AF-A0A7S4M956-F1
#
_cell.length_a   1.000
_cell.length_b   1.000
_cell.length_c   1.000
_cell.angle_alpha   90.00
_cell.angle_beta   90.00
_cell.angle_gamma   90.00
#
_symmetry.space_group_name_H-M   'P 1'
#
loop_
_entity.id
_entity.type
_entity.pdbx_description
1 polymer ?
#
loop_
_entity_poly.entity_id
_entity_poly.type
_entity_poly.pdbx_seq_one_letter_code
_entity_poly.pdbx_strand_id
1 'polypeptide(L)'
;MSFTLPKGHVAVKVYCSRHNLGARELAVELNGIWPGLLEFVEDAGACDHMLIYLNADTWTHDPEALTVNVSEAQRIGVHLQLCNEFPSVLDPGSARKALAFKQIMDATPPDLTSGERNIYMQIAISLKGGEMREVGLAALAAKLATRVLRAPVADASRRFTSRRFTTKASVDASSSVDHSAAHSNV
;
A
#
# COMPACT_ATOMS: atom_id res chain seq x y z
N MET A 1 -1.50 7.84 -26.65
CA MET A 1 -0.61 6.72 -27.08
C MET A 1 -1.46 5.45 -27.07
N SER A 2 -1.58 4.72 -28.18
CA SER A 2 -2.42 3.51 -28.23
C SER A 2 -1.65 2.30 -27.70
N PHE A 3 -1.87 1.93 -26.43
CA PHE A 3 -1.38 0.66 -25.89
C PHE A 3 -2.28 -0.47 -26.42
N THR A 4 -1.69 -1.44 -27.10
CA THR A 4 -2.41 -2.58 -27.69
C THR A 4 -1.83 -3.86 -27.08
N LEU A 5 -2.68 -4.76 -26.60
CA LEU A 5 -2.21 -6.02 -26.01
C LEU A 5 -1.51 -6.87 -27.09
N PRO A 6 -0.35 -7.48 -26.79
CA PRO A 6 0.31 -8.40 -27.70
C PRO A 6 -0.59 -9.58 -28.06
N LYS A 7 -0.51 -10.08 -29.31
CA LYS A 7 -1.16 -11.34 -29.68
C LYS A 7 -0.61 -12.48 -28.81
N GLY A 8 -1.49 -13.24 -28.16
CA GLY A 8 -1.12 -14.31 -27.22
C GLY A 8 -0.88 -13.85 -25.78
N HIS A 9 -1.23 -12.60 -25.44
CA HIS A 9 -1.27 -12.12 -24.07
C HIS A 9 -2.17 -13.03 -23.20
N VAL A 10 -1.64 -13.46 -22.07
CA VAL A 10 -2.41 -14.14 -21.01
C VAL A 10 -2.97 -13.05 -20.09
N ALA A 11 -4.28 -13.08 -19.87
CA ALA A 11 -4.94 -12.13 -18.98
C ALA A 11 -4.31 -12.17 -17.58
N VAL A 12 -4.11 -10.98 -17.00
CA VAL A 12 -3.60 -10.83 -15.63
C VAL A 12 -4.72 -11.16 -14.67
N LYS A 13 -4.51 -12.13 -13.77
CA LYS A 13 -5.51 -12.51 -12.79
C LYS A 13 -5.52 -11.51 -11.64
N VAL A 14 -6.62 -10.80 -11.47
CA VAL A 14 -6.76 -9.78 -10.43
C VAL A 14 -7.82 -10.19 -9.42
N TYR A 15 -7.47 -10.10 -8.13
CA TYR A 15 -8.42 -10.17 -7.03
C TYR A 15 -8.77 -8.75 -6.57
N CYS A 16 -10.06 -8.45 -6.52
CA CYS A 16 -10.60 -7.22 -5.95
C CYS A 16 -11.46 -7.58 -4.75
N SER A 17 -11.00 -7.25 -3.54
CA SER A 17 -11.81 -7.52 -2.34
C SER A 17 -13.13 -6.76 -2.40
N ARG A 18 -14.24 -7.45 -2.08
CA ARG A 18 -15.55 -6.82 -1.91
C ARG A 18 -15.58 -5.75 -0.80
N HIS A 19 -14.62 -5.78 0.12
CA HIS A 19 -14.49 -4.81 1.21
C HIS A 19 -13.65 -3.59 0.78
N ASN A 20 -13.04 -3.60 -0.40
CA ASN A 20 -12.38 -2.43 -0.99
C ASN A 20 -13.26 -1.79 -2.06
N LEU A 21 -14.20 -0.96 -1.63
CA LEU A 21 -15.18 -0.31 -2.51
C LEU A 21 -14.49 0.49 -3.64
N GLY A 22 -14.98 0.31 -4.87
CA GLY A 22 -14.45 0.96 -6.06
C GLY A 22 -13.33 0.18 -6.76
N ALA A 23 -12.70 -0.81 -6.12
CA ALA A 23 -11.59 -1.55 -6.73
C ALA A 23 -12.04 -2.38 -7.94
N ARG A 24 -13.20 -3.03 -7.86
CA ARG A 24 -13.79 -3.80 -8.96
C ARG A 24 -14.15 -2.86 -10.12
N GLU A 25 -14.73 -1.71 -9.82
CA GLU A 25 -15.15 -0.69 -10.78
C GLU A 25 -13.94 -0.12 -11.53
N LEU A 26 -12.84 0.17 -10.82
CA LEU A 26 -11.58 0.59 -11.42
C LEU A 26 -11.01 -0.50 -12.35
N ALA A 27 -11.04 -1.76 -11.93
CA ALA A 27 -10.57 -2.86 -12.77
C ALA A 27 -11.47 -3.07 -14.00
N VAL A 28 -12.78 -2.85 -13.88
CA VAL A 28 -13.71 -2.82 -15.02
C VAL A 28 -13.40 -1.66 -15.96
N GLU A 29 -13.11 -0.46 -15.44
CA GLU A 29 -12.67 0.70 -16.23
C GLU A 29 -11.42 0.38 -17.05
N LEU A 30 -10.40 -0.23 -16.42
CA LEU A 30 -9.18 -0.68 -17.11
C LEU A 30 -9.49 -1.68 -18.23
N ASN A 31 -10.33 -2.68 -17.96
CA ASN A 31 -10.72 -3.68 -18.96
C ASN A 31 -11.60 -3.09 -20.07
N GLY A 32 -12.33 -2.00 -19.81
CA GLY A 32 -13.08 -1.27 -20.83
C GLY A 32 -12.16 -0.56 -21.82
N ILE A 33 -11.02 -0.04 -21.35
CA ILE A 33 -10.01 0.62 -22.20
C ILE A 33 -9.13 -0.44 -22.91
N TRP A 34 -8.74 -1.49 -22.21
CA TRP A 34 -7.94 -2.60 -22.74
C TRP A 34 -8.63 -3.95 -22.53
N PRO A 35 -9.58 -4.33 -23.42
CA PRO A 35 -10.30 -5.58 -23.31
C PRO A 35 -9.38 -6.80 -23.26
N GLY A 36 -9.58 -7.66 -22.26
CA GLY A 36 -8.79 -8.87 -22.05
C GLY A 36 -7.47 -8.65 -21.32
N LEU A 37 -7.21 -7.44 -20.80
CA LEU A 37 -6.06 -7.18 -19.93
C LEU A 37 -6.18 -7.96 -18.62
N LEU A 38 -7.36 -7.94 -17.99
CA LEU A 38 -7.61 -8.50 -16.67
C LEU A 38 -8.60 -9.67 -16.73
N GLU A 39 -8.31 -10.71 -15.98
CA GLU A 39 -9.24 -11.80 -15.61
C GLU A 39 -9.59 -11.64 -14.12
N PHE A 40 -10.87 -11.55 -13.80
CA PHE A 40 -11.30 -11.45 -12.42
C PHE A 40 -11.29 -12.82 -11.77
N VAL A 41 -10.66 -12.93 -10.60
CA VAL A 41 -10.71 -14.14 -9.77
C VAL A 41 -11.28 -13.80 -8.40
N GLU A 42 -12.06 -14.72 -7.84
CA GLU A 42 -12.70 -14.56 -6.52
C GLU A 42 -11.80 -15.11 -5.39
N ASP A 43 -10.79 -15.91 -5.73
CA ASP A 43 -9.79 -16.44 -4.80
C ASP A 43 -8.47 -15.66 -4.93
N ALA A 44 -8.03 -15.03 -3.84
CA ALA A 44 -6.72 -14.40 -3.76
C ALA A 44 -5.59 -15.41 -4.04
N GLY A 45 -5.78 -16.69 -3.69
CA GLY A 45 -4.87 -17.79 -3.97
C GLY A 45 -4.64 -18.05 -5.46
N ALA A 46 -5.53 -17.59 -6.34
CA ALA A 46 -5.45 -17.77 -7.79
C ALA A 46 -5.02 -16.52 -8.55
N CYS A 47 -4.87 -15.37 -7.87
CA CYS A 47 -4.51 -14.10 -8.51
C CYS A 47 -2.99 -13.90 -8.65
N ASP A 48 -2.63 -13.08 -9.63
CA ASP A 48 -1.29 -12.50 -9.79
C ASP A 48 -1.14 -11.26 -8.90
N HIS A 49 -2.20 -10.42 -8.86
CA HIS A 49 -2.25 -9.21 -8.07
C HIS A 49 -3.56 -9.11 -7.28
N MET A 50 -3.47 -8.69 -6.02
CA MET A 50 -4.58 -8.07 -5.32
C MET A 50 -4.55 -6.57 -5.60
N LEU A 51 -5.61 -6.03 -6.21
CA LEU A 51 -5.73 -4.60 -6.46
C LEU A 51 -6.27 -3.90 -5.21
N ILE A 52 -5.52 -2.91 -4.71
CA ILE A 52 -5.92 -2.07 -3.58
C ILE A 52 -6.17 -0.66 -4.12
N TYR A 53 -7.44 -0.27 -4.16
CA TYR A 53 -7.86 1.06 -4.55
C TYR A 53 -8.03 1.95 -3.32
N LEU A 54 -7.13 2.93 -3.19
CA LEU A 54 -7.02 3.85 -2.08
C LEU A 54 -7.81 5.14 -2.39
N ASN A 55 -8.92 5.35 -1.68
CA ASN A 55 -9.79 6.51 -1.73
C ASN A 55 -10.38 6.76 -0.32
N ALA A 56 -11.35 7.67 -0.19
CA ALA A 56 -11.93 7.98 1.12
C ALA A 56 -12.75 6.83 1.76
N ASP A 57 -13.15 5.81 0.99
CA ASP A 57 -13.94 4.69 1.48
C ASP A 57 -13.09 3.48 1.92
N THR A 58 -11.83 3.40 1.46
CA THR A 58 -10.99 2.20 1.61
C THR A 58 -10.95 1.65 3.03
N TRP A 59 -10.76 2.52 4.02
CA TRP A 59 -10.61 2.14 5.42
C TRP A 59 -11.76 2.60 6.31
N THR A 60 -12.89 2.99 5.72
CA THR A 60 -14.05 3.53 6.47
C THR A 60 -15.28 2.66 6.38
N HIS A 61 -15.45 1.85 5.32
CA HIS A 61 -16.62 0.98 5.17
C HIS A 61 -16.56 -0.29 6.02
N ASP A 62 -15.52 -1.11 5.82
CA ASP A 62 -15.29 -2.37 6.55
C ASP A 62 -13.77 -2.63 6.65
N PRO A 63 -13.06 -1.81 7.45
CA PRO A 63 -11.60 -1.87 7.53
C PRO A 63 -11.09 -3.19 8.10
N GLU A 64 -11.82 -3.82 9.02
CA GLU A 64 -11.43 -5.10 9.61
C GLU A 64 -11.42 -6.21 8.56
N ALA A 65 -12.50 -6.36 7.79
CA ALA A 65 -12.57 -7.40 6.77
C ALA A 65 -11.58 -7.16 5.62
N LEU A 66 -11.38 -5.90 5.20
CA LEU A 66 -10.34 -5.58 4.22
C LEU A 66 -8.95 -5.90 4.76
N THR A 67 -8.67 -5.60 6.03
CA THR A 67 -7.39 -5.94 6.67
C THR A 67 -7.15 -7.44 6.65
N VAL A 68 -8.17 -8.26 6.98
CA VAL A 68 -8.07 -9.72 6.90
C VAL A 68 -7.72 -10.18 5.49
N ASN A 69 -8.37 -9.62 4.46
CA ASN A 69 -8.09 -9.96 3.06
C ASN A 69 -6.66 -9.59 2.64
N VAL A 70 -6.21 -8.38 3.00
CA VAL A 70 -4.83 -7.92 2.73
C VAL A 70 -3.81 -8.80 3.43
N SER A 71 -4.07 -9.15 4.69
CA SER A 71 -3.20 -10.02 5.50
C SER A 71 -3.07 -11.40 4.88
N GLU A 72 -4.19 -11.97 4.45
CA GLU A 72 -4.23 -13.28 3.81
C GLU A 72 -3.42 -13.24 2.51
N ALA A 73 -3.64 -12.24 1.65
CA ALA A 73 -2.87 -12.05 0.43
C ALA A 73 -1.35 -11.94 0.70
N GLN A 74 -0.94 -11.15 1.69
CA GLN A 74 0.46 -11.06 2.11
C GLN A 74 1.00 -12.41 2.60
N ARG A 75 0.21 -13.15 3.41
CA ARG A 75 0.58 -14.46 3.96
C ARG A 75 0.87 -15.49 2.87
N ILE A 76 0.11 -15.47 1.77
CA ILE A 76 0.32 -16.37 0.62
C ILE A 76 1.25 -15.79 -0.46
N GLY A 77 1.88 -14.65 -0.19
CA GLY A 77 2.87 -14.03 -1.07
C GLY A 77 2.28 -13.37 -2.32
N VAL A 78 0.98 -13.06 -2.34
CA VAL A 78 0.33 -12.31 -3.43
C VAL A 78 0.83 -10.88 -3.46
N HIS A 79 1.08 -10.36 -4.67
CA HIS A 79 1.49 -8.98 -4.86
C HIS A 79 0.32 -8.01 -4.66
N LEU A 80 0.50 -6.98 -3.84
CA LEU A 80 -0.51 -5.93 -3.61
C LEU A 80 -0.28 -4.76 -4.57
N GLN A 81 -1.06 -4.62 -5.65
CA GLN A 81 -0.96 -3.42 -6.48
C GLN A 81 -1.79 -2.28 -5.88
N LEU A 82 -1.12 -1.31 -5.24
CA LEU A 82 -1.78 -0.12 -4.72
C LEU A 82 -1.98 0.92 -5.82
N CYS A 83 -3.13 1.57 -5.82
CA CYS A 83 -3.39 2.76 -6.61
C CYS A 83 -4.22 3.73 -5.78
N ASN A 84 -3.96 5.03 -5.89
CA ASN A 84 -4.62 6.04 -5.07
C ASN A 84 -5.34 7.09 -5.92
N GLU A 85 -6.61 7.33 -5.61
CA GLU A 85 -7.35 8.42 -6.22
C GLU A 85 -6.85 9.75 -5.65
N PHE A 86 -6.14 10.51 -6.49
CA PHE A 86 -5.44 11.71 -6.06
C PHE A 86 -6.29 12.97 -6.32
N PRO A 87 -6.44 13.87 -5.33
CA PRO A 87 -7.20 15.10 -5.50
C PRO A 87 -6.68 15.94 -6.67
N SER A 88 -7.59 16.46 -7.49
CA SER A 88 -7.26 17.35 -8.59
C SER A 88 -7.97 18.68 -8.43
N VAL A 89 -7.25 19.78 -8.64
CA VAL A 89 -7.84 21.13 -8.69
C VAL A 89 -8.83 21.24 -9.87
N LEU A 90 -8.63 20.45 -10.93
CA LEU A 90 -9.48 20.41 -12.11
C LEU A 90 -10.75 19.54 -11.93
N ASP A 91 -10.79 18.74 -10.86
CA ASP A 91 -11.92 17.85 -10.54
C ASP A 91 -12.19 17.88 -9.02
N PRO A 92 -12.56 19.05 -8.47
CA PRO A 92 -12.85 19.19 -7.05
C PRO A 92 -14.13 18.43 -6.71
N GLY A 93 -14.06 17.51 -5.75
CA GLY A 93 -15.22 16.68 -5.37
C GLY A 93 -15.46 15.48 -6.28
N SER A 94 -14.40 14.98 -6.96
CA SER A 94 -14.41 13.74 -7.73
C SER A 94 -15.33 12.68 -7.11
N ALA A 95 -16.28 12.18 -7.90
CA ALA A 95 -17.19 11.11 -7.49
C ALA A 95 -16.46 9.81 -7.10
N ARG A 96 -15.18 9.70 -7.47
CA ARG A 96 -14.26 8.62 -7.07
C ARG A 96 -13.66 8.80 -5.66
N LYS A 97 -14.10 9.85 -4.95
CA LYS A 97 -13.76 10.13 -3.55
C LYS A 97 -12.25 10.27 -3.32
N ALA A 98 -11.63 11.07 -4.20
CA ALA A 98 -10.21 11.39 -4.14
C ALA A 98 -9.82 11.94 -2.76
N LEU A 99 -8.71 11.46 -2.20
CA LEU A 99 -8.26 11.87 -0.87
C LEU A 99 -6.74 12.06 -0.85
N ALA A 100 -6.25 13.04 -0.07
CA ALA A 100 -4.82 13.25 0.02
C ALA A 100 -4.15 12.01 0.63
N PHE A 101 -3.01 11.59 0.06
CA PHE A 101 -2.38 10.33 0.43
C PHE A 101 -2.09 10.20 1.93
N LYS A 102 -1.70 11.30 2.59
CA LYS A 102 -1.50 11.32 4.05
C LYS A 102 -2.78 10.95 4.82
N GLN A 103 -3.94 11.45 4.41
CA GLN A 103 -5.20 11.15 5.10
C GLN A 103 -5.57 9.67 4.95
N ILE A 104 -5.23 9.06 3.80
CA ILE A 104 -5.39 7.62 3.59
C ILE A 104 -4.48 6.84 4.55
N MET A 105 -3.19 7.22 4.65
CA MET A 105 -2.26 6.59 5.59
C MET A 105 -2.72 6.73 7.04
N ASP A 106 -3.20 7.90 7.43
CA ASP A 106 -3.70 8.17 8.79
C ASP A 106 -4.93 7.29 9.11
N ALA A 107 -5.76 6.97 8.11
CA ALA A 107 -6.92 6.08 8.25
C ALA A 107 -6.59 4.59 8.13
N THR A 108 -5.37 4.24 7.71
CA THR A 108 -4.96 2.86 7.47
C THR A 108 -4.73 2.13 8.79
N PRO A 109 -5.21 0.88 8.94
CA PRO A 109 -4.96 0.05 10.11
C PRO A 109 -3.46 0.04 10.51
N PRO A 110 -3.11 0.28 11.79
CA PRO A 110 -1.73 0.51 12.20
C PRO A 110 -0.74 -0.63 11.85
N ASP A 111 -1.24 -1.86 11.79
CA ASP A 111 -0.48 -3.05 11.41
C ASP A 111 -0.12 -3.10 9.92
N LEU A 112 -0.82 -2.33 9.08
CA LEU A 112 -0.55 -2.20 7.65
C LEU A 112 0.28 -0.95 7.28
N THR A 113 0.56 -0.06 8.24
CA THR A 113 1.36 1.16 7.99
C THR A 113 2.83 1.03 8.39
N SER A 114 3.19 -0.04 9.11
CA SER A 114 4.53 -0.23 9.67
C SER A 114 4.92 -1.72 9.73
N GLY A 115 6.21 -2.00 9.97
CA GLY A 115 6.72 -3.36 10.11
C GLY A 115 6.67 -4.21 8.84
N GLU A 116 6.62 -5.54 9.02
CA GLU A 116 6.67 -6.53 7.92
C GLU A 116 5.39 -6.55 7.07
N ARG A 117 4.27 -6.09 7.62
CA ARG A 117 2.97 -6.04 6.93
C ARG A 117 2.68 -4.69 6.29
N ASN A 118 3.67 -3.79 6.27
CA ASN A 118 3.53 -2.46 5.69
C ASN A 118 3.19 -2.51 4.19
N ILE A 119 1.98 -2.10 3.82
CA ILE A 119 1.53 -2.08 2.42
C ILE A 119 2.17 -0.95 1.60
N TYR A 120 2.71 0.07 2.26
CA TYR A 120 3.34 1.24 1.64
C TYR A 120 4.82 1.05 1.29
N MET A 121 5.36 -0.15 1.51
CA MET A 121 6.65 -0.53 0.92
C MET A 121 6.55 -0.68 -0.61
N GLN A 122 5.34 -0.73 -1.16
CA GLN A 122 5.09 -0.67 -2.60
C GLN A 122 4.62 0.72 -3.02
N ILE A 123 5.14 1.21 -4.14
CA ILE A 123 4.76 2.51 -4.70
C ILE A 123 3.34 2.42 -5.25
N ALA A 124 2.43 3.19 -4.67
CA ALA A 124 1.08 3.34 -5.18
C ALA A 124 1.07 4.16 -6.48
N ILE A 125 0.29 3.72 -7.47
CA ILE A 125 0.06 4.49 -8.70
C ILE A 125 -1.00 5.55 -8.43
N SER A 126 -0.65 6.82 -8.61
CA SER A 126 -1.60 7.92 -8.45
C SER A 126 -2.50 8.07 -9.68
N LEU A 127 -3.81 7.98 -9.44
CA LEU A 127 -4.84 8.21 -10.42
C LEU A 127 -5.45 9.60 -10.20
N LYS A 128 -5.05 10.54 -11.04
CA LYS A 128 -5.57 11.91 -11.01
C LYS A 128 -6.75 12.03 -11.97
N GLY A 129 -7.80 12.78 -11.58
CA GLY A 129 -8.94 13.05 -12.44
C GLY A 129 -8.62 13.93 -13.67
N GLY A 130 -9.61 14.11 -14.54
CA GLY A 130 -9.51 14.91 -15.76
C GLY A 130 -8.57 14.29 -16.80
N GLU A 131 -7.85 15.14 -17.54
CA GLU A 131 -6.95 14.74 -18.64
C GLU A 131 -5.82 13.80 -18.20
N MET A 132 -5.46 13.80 -16.92
CA MET A 132 -4.41 12.95 -16.37
C MET A 132 -4.89 11.53 -16.02
N ARG A 133 -6.20 11.25 -16.11
CA ARG A 133 -6.76 9.94 -15.75
C ARG A 133 -6.23 8.84 -16.64
N GLU A 134 -6.25 9.06 -17.95
CA GLU A 134 -5.79 8.07 -18.94
C GLU A 134 -4.31 7.72 -18.73
N VAL A 135 -3.48 8.71 -18.39
CA VAL A 135 -2.05 8.50 -18.07
C VAL A 135 -1.89 7.62 -16.83
N GLY A 136 -2.64 7.89 -15.77
CA GLY A 136 -2.62 7.08 -14.55
C GLY A 136 -3.10 5.64 -14.79
N LEU A 137 -4.17 5.47 -15.58
CA LEU A 137 -4.69 4.16 -15.97
C LEU A 137 -3.72 3.38 -16.85
N ALA A 138 -3.05 4.05 -17.79
CA ALA A 138 -2.02 3.41 -18.62
C ALA A 138 -0.82 2.96 -17.77
N ALA A 139 -0.39 3.77 -16.79
CA ALA A 139 0.67 3.38 -15.85
C ALA A 139 0.25 2.18 -14.98
N LEU A 140 -0.99 2.16 -14.50
CA LEU A 140 -1.54 1.05 -13.74
C LEU A 140 -1.64 -0.23 -14.58
N ALA A 141 -2.14 -0.13 -15.82
CA ALA A 141 -2.21 -1.26 -16.76
C ALA A 141 -0.83 -1.85 -17.06
N ALA A 142 0.16 -1.00 -17.37
CA ALA A 142 1.53 -1.45 -17.61
C ALA A 142 2.14 -2.13 -16.38
N LYS A 143 1.84 -1.61 -15.18
CA LYS A 143 2.31 -2.19 -13.93
C LYS A 143 1.67 -3.56 -13.66
N LEU A 144 0.36 -3.71 -13.86
CA LEU A 144 -0.37 -4.98 -13.71
C LEU A 144 0.07 -6.02 -14.76
N ALA A 145 0.40 -5.61 -15.98
CA ALA A 145 0.93 -6.49 -17.02
C ALA A 145 2.35 -7.01 -16.71
N THR A 146 3.02 -6.46 -15.70
CA THR A 146 4.34 -6.95 -15.28
C THR A 146 4.16 -8.22 -14.49
N ARG A 147 4.72 -9.34 -14.99
CA ARG A 147 4.69 -10.60 -14.26
C ARG A 147 5.47 -10.48 -12.95
N VAL A 148 4.79 -10.66 -11.83
CA VAL A 148 5.39 -10.66 -10.50
C VAL A 148 5.44 -12.08 -9.97
N LEU A 149 6.61 -12.52 -9.50
CA LEU A 149 6.73 -13.77 -8.76
C LEU A 149 6.19 -13.56 -7.35
N ARG A 150 5.49 -14.57 -6.82
CA ARG A 150 5.03 -14.52 -5.44
C ARG A 150 6.21 -14.34 -4.50
N ALA A 151 6.00 -13.51 -3.48
CA ALA A 151 6.98 -13.37 -2.42
C ALA A 151 7.17 -14.74 -1.74
N PRO A 152 8.40 -15.12 -1.38
CA PRO A 152 8.62 -16.31 -0.57
C PRO A 152 7.80 -16.20 0.71
N VAL A 153 6.91 -17.16 0.95
CA VAL A 153 6.20 -17.25 2.23
C VAL A 153 7.27 -17.56 3.28
N ALA A 154 7.50 -16.62 4.20
CA ALA A 154 8.46 -16.84 5.28
C ALA A 154 8.00 -18.07 6.06
N ASP A 155 8.78 -19.15 5.99
CA ASP A 155 8.56 -20.34 6.79
C ASP A 155 8.64 -19.92 8.27
N ALA A 156 7.54 -20.09 9.01
CA ALA A 156 7.38 -19.71 10.41
C ALA A 156 8.42 -20.37 11.35
N SER A 157 9.26 -21.26 10.81
CA SER A 157 10.33 -21.99 11.48
C SER A 157 11.60 -21.16 11.77
N ARG A 158 11.73 -19.91 11.29
CA ARG A 158 12.88 -19.06 11.68
C ARG A 158 12.70 -18.50 13.09
N ARG A 159 13.03 -19.34 14.07
CA ARG A 159 13.25 -18.98 15.47
C ARG A 159 14.14 -17.75 15.54
N PHE A 160 13.56 -16.67 16.07
CA PHE A 160 14.21 -15.45 16.49
C PHE A 160 15.36 -15.78 17.44
N THR A 161 16.59 -15.90 16.94
CA THR A 161 17.78 -15.91 17.80
C THR A 161 17.99 -14.47 18.27
N SER A 162 17.44 -14.18 19.44
CA SER A 162 17.67 -12.97 20.22
C SER A 162 19.15 -12.62 20.25
N ARG A 163 19.59 -11.67 19.41
CA ARG A 163 20.87 -10.98 19.61
C ARG A 163 20.70 -10.05 20.81
N ARG A 164 21.26 -10.46 21.95
CA ARG A 164 21.50 -9.60 23.11
C ARG A 164 22.23 -8.35 22.64
N PHE A 165 21.58 -7.20 22.73
CA PHE A 165 22.27 -5.91 22.74
C PHE A 165 23.05 -5.83 24.06
N THR A 166 24.37 -5.92 23.98
CA THR A 166 25.25 -5.50 25.07
C THR A 166 25.35 -3.98 25.04
N THR A 167 24.67 -3.32 25.98
CA THR A 167 24.88 -1.91 26.30
C THR A 167 26.26 -1.73 26.92
N LYS A 168 27.17 -1.05 26.23
CA LYS A 168 28.46 -0.60 26.79
C LYS A 168 28.20 0.60 27.70
N ALA A 169 28.70 0.50 28.92
CA ALA A 169 28.51 1.43 30.02
C ALA A 169 29.25 2.77 29.81
N SER A 170 28.64 3.77 30.47
CA SER A 170 29.04 5.15 30.75
C SER A 170 30.55 5.46 30.79
N VAL A 171 30.90 6.61 30.22
CA VAL A 171 32.16 7.32 30.47
C VAL A 171 31.88 8.33 31.58
N ASP A 172 32.38 8.07 32.79
CA ASP A 172 32.34 9.04 33.88
C ASP A 172 33.52 10.01 33.73
N ALA A 173 33.21 11.28 33.50
CA ALA A 173 34.13 12.39 33.51
C ALA A 173 34.25 12.94 34.94
N SER A 174 35.44 12.82 35.52
CA SER A 174 35.84 13.52 36.73
C SER A 174 36.23 14.95 36.41
N SER A 175 35.55 15.94 37.00
CA SER A 175 36.21 17.21 37.37
C SER A 175 35.44 17.91 38.50
N SER A 176 36.05 17.88 39.68
CA SER A 176 35.79 18.70 40.84
C SER A 176 36.08 20.16 40.58
N VAL A 177 35.15 21.08 40.92
CA VAL A 177 35.50 22.42 41.40
C VAL A 177 34.49 22.83 42.47
N ASP A 178 34.98 22.96 43.69
CA ASP A 178 34.34 23.62 44.82
C ASP A 178 34.06 25.09 44.53
N HIS A 179 32.89 25.60 44.95
CA HIS A 179 32.84 26.88 45.66
C HIS A 179 31.59 26.96 46.54
N SER A 180 31.85 27.01 47.85
CA SER A 180 30.88 27.24 48.91
C SER A 180 30.55 28.73 49.05
N ALA A 181 29.25 28.99 49.28
CA ALA A 181 28.62 30.04 50.09
C ALA A 181 28.97 31.53 49.89
N ALA A 182 27.93 32.35 49.65
CA ALA A 182 27.43 33.30 50.65
C ALA A 182 26.16 34.05 50.18
N HIS A 183 25.22 34.22 51.13
CA HIS A 183 24.22 35.28 51.34
C HIS A 183 24.30 36.54 50.45
N SER A 184 23.22 37.24 50.09
CA SER A 184 22.06 37.65 50.90
C SER A 184 21.00 38.34 50.02
N ASN A 185 19.77 38.42 50.53
CA ASN A 185 18.66 39.23 50.02
C ASN A 185 19.02 40.72 49.94
N VAL A 186 18.58 41.42 48.89
CA VAL A 186 17.48 42.43 48.83
C VAL A 186 17.26 42.78 47.36
#